data_AF-W2XHF2-F1
#
_entry.id   AF-W2XHF2-F1
#
_cell.length_a   1.000
_cell.length_b   1.000
_cell.length_c   1.000
_cell.angle_alpha   90.00
_cell.angle_beta   90.00
_cell.angle_gamma   90.00
#
_symmetry.space_group_name_H-M   'P 1'
#
loop_
_entity.id
_entity.type
_entity.pdbx_description
1 polymer ?
#
loop_
_entity_poly.entity_id
_entity_poly.type
_entity_poly.pdbx_seq_one_letter_code
_entity_poly.pdbx_strand_id
1 'polypeptide(L)'
;MPRTTGALDIKPEIRVAVAIFLTTLSKEGRLSTAPSLVPRKGIWDRRSDPSALVLPRKPYPRRPTRLSPKEVGERVAAVPLCQRQTLRALEAASGIPRSTLHRYLKANTLRRFISRVKPSLTATHKLQRLTWALAQVHRPIGCCLYRFDAMYNVVHIDEKWFNMYKASSRYYLTADEEMPYRTCPNKRYVGKVMFLAAVARPRYDFSRKTLFDGKIGIWPIVERARAKRTSKNRAAGTPITKNINMSREVYVRMLREKVFPAIRQKWPGSRKAIIRVQQDNAGPHVDEDHGEVVAA
;
A
#
# COMPACT_ATOMS: atom_id res chain seq x y z
N MET A 1 25.52 -7.34 -30.91
CA MET A 1 24.37 -6.67 -31.57
C MET A 1 23.10 -7.04 -30.83
N PRO A 2 22.35 -6.06 -30.29
CA PRO A 2 21.09 -6.31 -29.60
C PRO A 2 20.04 -6.78 -30.63
N ARG A 3 19.29 -7.84 -30.30
CA ARG A 3 18.16 -8.28 -31.12
C ARG A 3 17.00 -7.33 -30.91
N THR A 4 16.57 -6.66 -31.98
CA THR A 4 15.38 -5.81 -32.01
C THR A 4 14.14 -6.68 -31.76
N THR A 5 13.56 -6.58 -30.57
CA THR A 5 12.25 -7.14 -30.24
C THR A 5 11.18 -6.33 -30.97
N GLY A 6 10.52 -6.94 -31.95
CA GLY A 6 9.42 -6.31 -32.70
C GLY A 6 9.47 -6.42 -34.22
N ALA A 7 10.36 -7.21 -34.80
CA ALA A 7 10.31 -7.48 -36.24
C ALA A 7 9.01 -8.19 -36.59
N LEU A 8 8.19 -7.57 -37.45
CA LEU A 8 7.00 -8.15 -38.05
C LEU A 8 7.37 -9.54 -38.58
N ASP A 9 6.65 -10.57 -38.13
CA ASP A 9 6.85 -11.95 -38.60
C ASP A 9 6.94 -11.94 -40.13
N ILE A 10 8.00 -12.55 -40.68
CA ILE A 10 8.17 -12.72 -42.12
C ILE A 10 6.86 -13.30 -42.66
N LYS A 11 6.25 -12.63 -43.65
CA LYS A 11 4.96 -13.05 -44.20
C LYS A 11 5.01 -14.53 -44.60
N PRO A 12 3.96 -15.33 -44.33
CA PRO A 12 3.94 -16.75 -44.62
C PRO A 12 4.37 -17.09 -46.06
N GLU A 13 3.98 -16.27 -47.05
CA GLU A 13 4.39 -16.45 -48.45
C GLU A 13 5.91 -16.37 -48.64
N ILE A 14 6.57 -15.39 -48.00
CA ILE A 14 8.02 -15.22 -48.09
C ILE A 14 8.74 -16.40 -47.42
N ARG A 15 8.19 -16.94 -46.32
CA ARG A 15 8.74 -18.14 -45.67
C ARG A 15 8.63 -19.37 -46.55
N VAL A 16 7.52 -19.53 -47.28
CA VAL A 16 7.34 -20.61 -48.27
C VAL A 16 8.35 -20.44 -49.41
N ALA A 17 8.48 -19.23 -49.97
CA ALA A 17 9.39 -18.97 -51.08
C ALA A 17 10.86 -19.26 -50.71
N VAL A 18 11.29 -18.81 -49.53
CA VAL A 18 12.64 -19.10 -49.01
C VAL A 18 12.83 -20.59 -48.74
N ALA A 19 11.83 -21.27 -48.18
CA ALA A 19 11.91 -22.70 -47.93
C ALA A 19 12.02 -23.50 -49.23
N ILE A 20 11.23 -23.18 -50.26
CA ILE A 20 11.31 -23.80 -51.59
C ILE A 20 12.68 -23.52 -52.23
N PHE A 21 13.15 -22.28 -52.18
CA PHE A 21 14.45 -21.92 -52.74
C PHE A 21 15.59 -22.73 -52.10
N LEU A 22 15.60 -22.86 -50.78
CA LEU A 22 16.61 -23.64 -50.06
C LEU A 22 16.47 -25.16 -50.29
N THR A 23 15.26 -25.70 -50.40
CA THR A 23 15.09 -27.14 -50.72
C THR A 23 15.51 -27.45 -52.15
N THR A 24 15.27 -26.57 -53.11
CA THR A 24 15.75 -26.70 -54.49
C THR A 24 17.28 -26.68 -54.55
N LEU A 25 17.92 -25.69 -53.92
CA LEU A 25 19.38 -25.64 -53.82
C LEU A 25 19.98 -26.88 -53.13
N SER A 26 19.26 -27.45 -52.15
CA SER A 26 19.69 -28.67 -51.46
C SER A 26 19.61 -29.89 -52.36
N LYS A 27 18.54 -30.02 -53.17
CA LYS A 27 18.39 -31.11 -54.14
C LYS A 27 19.43 -31.03 -55.25
N GLU A 28 19.80 -29.81 -55.65
CA GLU A 28 20.82 -29.55 -56.67
C GLU A 28 22.26 -29.64 -56.13
N GLY A 29 22.45 -29.93 -54.83
CA GLY A 29 23.78 -30.04 -54.22
C GLY A 29 24.55 -28.71 -54.12
N ARG A 30 23.86 -27.57 -54.29
CA ARG A 30 24.45 -26.22 -54.34
C ARG A 30 24.52 -25.52 -52.98
N LEU A 31 24.08 -26.18 -51.92
CA LEU A 31 24.19 -25.68 -50.55
C LEU A 31 25.52 -26.12 -49.93
N SER A 32 26.40 -25.14 -49.67
CA SER A 32 27.64 -25.34 -48.90
C SER A 32 27.32 -25.90 -47.52
N THR A 33 27.67 -27.15 -47.26
CA THR A 33 27.55 -27.75 -45.93
C THR A 33 28.54 -27.12 -44.98
N ALA A 34 28.06 -26.24 -44.09
CA ALA A 34 28.83 -25.85 -42.92
C ALA A 34 28.99 -27.08 -41.98
N PRO A 35 30.17 -27.29 -41.39
CA PRO A 35 30.38 -28.42 -40.49
C PRO A 35 29.55 -28.22 -39.20
N SER A 36 28.98 -29.33 -38.71
CA SER A 36 28.42 -29.51 -37.36
C SER A 36 27.06 -28.90 -36.98
N LEU A 37 26.06 -28.89 -37.88
CA LEU A 37 24.66 -28.88 -37.43
C LEU A 37 24.06 -30.26 -37.69
N VAL A 38 24.07 -31.13 -36.66
CA VAL A 38 23.32 -32.39 -36.70
C VAL A 38 21.87 -32.04 -37.05
N PRO A 39 21.39 -32.45 -38.22
CA PRO A 39 20.09 -31.99 -38.63
C PRO A 39 19.04 -32.67 -37.76
N ARG A 40 18.11 -31.88 -37.19
CA ARG A 40 16.94 -32.45 -36.51
C ARG A 40 16.19 -33.31 -37.53
N LYS A 41 16.28 -34.64 -37.42
CA LYS A 41 15.73 -35.65 -38.36
C LYS A 41 14.40 -35.20 -39.01
N GLY A 42 13.44 -34.77 -38.20
CA GLY A 42 12.10 -34.40 -38.67
C GLY A 42 11.99 -33.16 -39.58
N ILE A 43 13.03 -32.33 -39.76
CA ILE A 43 13.03 -31.24 -40.76
C ILE A 43 13.47 -31.78 -42.13
N TRP A 44 14.44 -32.70 -42.16
CA TRP A 44 14.95 -33.28 -43.40
C TRP A 44 13.96 -34.29 -44.00
N ASP A 45 13.23 -35.01 -43.15
CA ASP A 45 12.16 -35.91 -43.56
C ASP A 45 11.02 -35.18 -44.30
N ARG A 46 10.89 -33.85 -44.11
CA ARG A 46 9.85 -33.00 -44.72
C ARG A 46 10.35 -32.18 -45.91
N ARG A 47 11.56 -32.43 -46.41
CA ARG A 47 12.14 -31.69 -47.56
C ARG A 47 11.30 -31.78 -48.84
N SER A 48 10.49 -32.83 -48.95
CA SER A 48 9.60 -33.11 -50.08
C SER A 48 8.27 -32.36 -50.00
N ASP A 49 7.91 -31.84 -48.82
CA ASP A 49 6.67 -31.11 -48.58
C ASP A 49 6.96 -29.77 -47.89
N PRO A 50 7.27 -28.71 -48.67
CA PRO A 50 7.55 -27.38 -48.15
C PRO A 50 6.38 -26.78 -47.36
N SER A 51 5.14 -27.20 -47.66
CA SER A 51 3.94 -26.68 -47.01
C SER A 51 3.86 -27.09 -45.52
N ALA A 52 4.38 -28.27 -45.18
CA ALA A 52 4.48 -28.76 -43.79
C ALA A 52 5.47 -27.99 -42.90
N LEU A 53 6.33 -27.14 -43.47
CA LEU A 53 7.28 -26.28 -42.73
C LEU A 53 6.62 -24.97 -42.27
N VAL A 54 5.49 -24.59 -42.87
CA VAL A 54 4.79 -23.32 -42.60
C VAL A 54 3.55 -23.52 -41.73
N LEU A 55 3.12 -24.78 -41.54
CA LEU A 55 2.08 -25.11 -40.60
C LEU A 55 2.45 -24.67 -39.17
N PRO A 56 1.51 -24.04 -38.43
CA PRO A 56 1.75 -23.68 -37.04
C PRO A 56 2.14 -24.93 -36.27
N ARG A 57 3.26 -24.83 -35.53
CA ARG A 57 3.73 -25.93 -34.69
C ARG A 57 2.58 -26.36 -33.78
N LYS A 58 2.21 -27.66 -33.82
CA LYS A 58 1.26 -28.22 -32.86
C LYS A 58 1.73 -27.82 -31.46
N PRO A 59 0.89 -27.15 -30.65
CA PRO A 59 1.25 -26.81 -29.28
C PRO A 59 1.72 -28.09 -28.59
N TYR A 60 2.83 -28.03 -27.87
CA TYR A 60 3.21 -29.16 -27.03
C TYR A 60 2.01 -29.49 -26.13
N PRO A 61 1.58 -30.76 -26.07
CA PRO A 61 0.48 -31.14 -25.19
C PRO A 61 0.85 -30.67 -23.79
N ARG A 62 -0.01 -29.83 -23.20
CA ARG A 62 0.19 -29.38 -21.83
C ARG A 62 0.15 -30.64 -20.97
N ARG A 63 1.28 -30.98 -20.33
CA ARG A 63 1.29 -32.08 -19.37
C ARG A 63 0.21 -31.77 -18.32
N PRO A 64 -0.74 -32.68 -18.07
CA PRO A 64 -1.77 -32.46 -17.08
C PRO A 64 -1.10 -32.14 -15.73
N THR A 65 -1.53 -31.07 -15.09
CA THR A 65 -1.18 -30.82 -13.69
C THR A 65 -1.66 -32.02 -12.89
N ARG A 66 -0.74 -32.69 -12.16
CA ARG A 66 -1.05 -33.92 -11.41
C ARG A 66 -2.13 -33.76 -10.34
N LEU A 67 -2.50 -32.53 -9.98
CA LEU A 67 -3.49 -32.24 -8.94
C LEU A 67 -4.52 -31.27 -9.50
N SER A 68 -5.79 -31.48 -9.17
CA SER A 68 -6.85 -30.52 -9.52
C SER A 68 -6.84 -29.31 -8.57
N PRO A 69 -7.35 -28.14 -8.99
CA PRO A 69 -7.56 -26.99 -8.10
C PRO A 69 -8.28 -27.34 -6.80
N LYS A 70 -9.28 -28.22 -6.89
CA LYS A 70 -10.11 -28.66 -5.77
C LYS A 70 -9.31 -29.51 -4.78
N GLU A 71 -8.58 -30.49 -5.27
CA GLU A 71 -7.71 -31.35 -4.45
C GLU A 71 -6.62 -30.55 -3.71
N VAL A 72 -6.02 -29.56 -4.39
CA VAL A 72 -5.04 -28.66 -3.77
C VAL A 72 -5.70 -27.83 -2.67
N GLY A 73 -6.91 -27.32 -2.91
CA GLY A 73 -7.68 -26.58 -1.91
C GLY A 73 -7.98 -27.43 -0.66
N GLU A 74 -8.44 -28.66 -0.85
CA GLU A 74 -8.75 -29.60 0.24
C GLU A 74 -7.51 -29.97 1.04
N ARG A 75 -6.38 -30.32 0.38
CA ARG A 75 -5.12 -30.63 1.07
C ARG A 75 -4.57 -29.44 1.85
N VAL A 76 -4.62 -28.24 1.27
CA VAL A 76 -4.20 -27.03 1.98
C VAL A 76 -5.15 -26.73 3.14
N ALA A 77 -6.45 -26.99 2.99
CA ALA A 77 -7.45 -26.80 4.04
C ALA A 77 -7.33 -27.80 5.20
N ALA A 78 -6.79 -28.99 4.96
CA ALA A 78 -6.53 -30.00 6.00
C ALA A 78 -5.32 -29.65 6.91
N VAL A 79 -4.33 -28.91 6.40
CA VAL A 79 -3.11 -28.54 7.17
C VAL A 79 -3.44 -27.54 8.28
N PRO A 80 -2.97 -27.64 9.53
CA PRO A 80 -3.19 -26.59 10.55
C PRO A 80 -2.64 -25.22 10.15
N LEU A 81 -3.32 -24.12 10.51
CA LEU A 81 -2.94 -22.75 10.11
C LEU A 81 -1.49 -22.37 10.48
N CYS A 82 -0.98 -22.85 11.61
CA CYS A 82 0.40 -22.61 12.05
C CYS A 82 1.44 -23.13 11.04
N GLN A 83 1.11 -24.17 10.26
CA GLN A 83 1.98 -24.77 9.25
C GLN A 83 1.76 -24.18 7.84
N ARG A 84 0.80 -23.25 7.65
CA ARG A 84 0.52 -22.58 6.36
C ARG A 84 1.23 -21.24 6.16
N GLN A 85 2.11 -20.84 7.08
CA GLN A 85 2.70 -19.49 7.10
C GLN A 85 3.68 -19.23 5.94
N THR A 86 4.46 -20.24 5.56
CA THR A 86 5.43 -20.14 4.46
C THR A 86 5.16 -21.22 3.43
N LEU A 87 5.56 -20.99 2.17
CA LEU A 87 5.43 -22.00 1.12
C LEU A 87 6.21 -23.28 1.44
N ARG A 88 7.33 -23.17 2.16
CA ARG A 88 8.14 -24.33 2.58
C ARG A 88 7.44 -25.16 3.64
N ALA A 89 6.87 -24.51 4.67
CA ALA A 89 6.11 -25.21 5.70
C ALA A 89 4.85 -25.87 5.13
N LEU A 90 4.16 -25.17 4.22
CA LEU A 90 2.97 -25.70 3.56
C LEU A 90 3.30 -26.90 2.66
N GLU A 91 4.42 -26.88 1.95
CA GLU A 91 4.91 -28.03 1.17
C GLU A 91 5.15 -29.25 2.06
N ALA A 92 5.88 -29.09 3.16
CA ALA A 92 6.17 -30.17 4.10
C ALA A 92 4.89 -30.78 4.70
N ALA A 93 3.90 -29.95 5.03
CA ALA A 93 2.65 -30.39 5.66
C ALA A 93 1.60 -30.94 4.67
N SER A 94 1.53 -30.40 3.44
CA SER A 94 0.54 -30.82 2.44
C SER A 94 1.05 -31.88 1.45
N GLY A 95 2.37 -32.11 1.43
CA GLY A 95 3.03 -32.97 0.42
C GLY A 95 2.98 -32.40 -1.00
N ILE A 96 2.55 -31.16 -1.19
CA ILE A 96 2.45 -30.50 -2.49
C ILE A 96 3.75 -29.74 -2.77
N PRO A 97 4.43 -30.00 -3.90
CA PRO A 97 5.67 -29.30 -4.24
C PRO A 97 5.49 -27.78 -4.26
N ARG A 98 6.47 -27.04 -3.75
CA ARG A 98 6.44 -25.57 -3.68
C ARG A 98 6.21 -24.90 -5.03
N SER A 99 6.76 -25.45 -6.12
CA SER A 99 6.53 -24.95 -7.49
C SER A 99 5.07 -25.02 -7.90
N THR A 100 4.36 -26.05 -7.43
CA THR A 100 2.94 -26.29 -7.71
C THR A 100 2.10 -25.30 -6.90
N LEU A 101 2.35 -25.17 -5.60
CA LEU A 101 1.71 -24.15 -4.75
C LEU A 101 1.88 -22.74 -5.30
N HIS A 102 3.08 -22.39 -5.78
CA HIS A 102 3.36 -21.08 -6.40
C HIS A 102 2.55 -20.86 -7.68
N ARG A 103 2.35 -21.90 -8.50
CA ARG A 103 1.53 -21.83 -9.71
C ARG A 103 0.06 -21.56 -9.38
N TYR A 104 -0.49 -22.23 -8.36
CA TYR A 104 -1.87 -22.00 -7.91
C TYR A 104 -2.06 -20.63 -7.25
N LEU A 105 -1.03 -20.09 -6.58
CA LEU A 105 -1.04 -18.70 -6.12
C LEU A 105 -1.05 -17.70 -7.29
N LYS A 106 -0.23 -17.93 -8.34
CA LYS A 106 -0.22 -17.08 -9.54
C LYS A 106 -1.52 -17.18 -10.34
N ALA A 107 -2.16 -18.34 -10.32
CA ALA A 107 -3.46 -18.59 -10.94
C ALA A 107 -4.65 -18.14 -10.06
N ASN A 108 -4.41 -17.49 -8.92
CA ASN A 108 -5.42 -17.02 -7.96
C ASN A 108 -6.35 -18.11 -7.40
N THR A 109 -6.00 -19.39 -7.53
CA THR A 109 -6.75 -20.50 -6.93
C THR A 109 -6.48 -20.59 -5.42
N LEU A 110 -5.25 -20.29 -5.01
CA LEU A 110 -4.87 -20.08 -3.62
C LEU A 110 -4.65 -18.58 -3.39
N ARG A 111 -4.95 -18.08 -2.19
CA ARG A 111 -4.70 -16.67 -1.82
C ARG A 111 -3.75 -16.57 -0.64
N ARG A 112 -2.85 -15.58 -0.69
CA ARG A 112 -2.05 -15.16 0.46
C ARG A 112 -2.82 -14.10 1.24
N PHE A 113 -2.98 -14.31 2.54
CA PHE A 113 -3.55 -13.31 3.44
C PHE A 113 -2.52 -12.91 4.50
N ILE A 114 -2.54 -11.63 4.90
CA ILE A 114 -1.73 -11.14 6.01
C ILE A 114 -2.70 -10.79 7.13
N SER A 115 -2.75 -11.64 8.15
CA SER A 115 -3.47 -11.30 9.38
C SER A 115 -2.60 -10.36 10.21
N ARG A 116 -3.18 -9.25 10.67
CA ARG A 116 -2.55 -8.34 11.62
C ARG A 116 -3.23 -8.50 12.96
N VAL A 117 -2.45 -8.54 14.03
CA VAL A 117 -2.97 -8.52 15.39
C VAL A 117 -3.75 -7.22 15.59
N LYS A 118 -4.97 -7.33 16.11
CA LYS A 118 -5.81 -6.20 16.50
C LYS A 118 -5.98 -6.22 18.01
N PRO A 119 -6.13 -5.06 18.67
CA PRO A 119 -6.46 -5.02 20.09
C PRO A 119 -7.73 -5.83 20.38
N SER A 120 -7.69 -6.62 21.47
CA SER A 120 -8.87 -7.36 21.91
C SER A 120 -9.89 -6.39 22.50
N LEU A 121 -11.16 -6.52 22.08
CA LEU A 121 -12.25 -5.71 22.61
C LEU A 121 -13.05 -6.55 23.61
N THR A 122 -13.10 -6.08 24.86
CA THR A 122 -13.97 -6.64 25.91
C THR A 122 -15.45 -6.41 25.54
N ALA A 123 -16.36 -7.15 26.17
CA ALA A 123 -17.80 -6.96 25.98
C ALA A 123 -18.21 -5.50 26.27
N THR A 124 -17.66 -4.90 27.33
CA THR A 124 -17.86 -3.49 27.69
C THR A 124 -17.42 -2.54 26.59
N HIS A 125 -16.22 -2.70 26.03
CA HIS A 125 -15.75 -1.86 24.93
C HIS A 125 -16.64 -1.97 23.69
N LYS A 126 -17.14 -3.18 23.39
CA LYS A 126 -18.06 -3.38 22.25
C LYS A 126 -19.39 -2.66 22.48
N LEU A 127 -19.95 -2.78 23.68
CA LEU A 127 -21.21 -2.13 24.04
C LEU A 127 -21.06 -0.60 23.97
N GLN A 128 -20.01 -0.03 24.59
CA GLN A 128 -19.76 1.42 24.55
C GLN A 128 -19.62 1.94 23.11
N ARG A 129 -18.90 1.22 22.24
CA ARG A 129 -18.76 1.58 20.84
C ARG A 129 -20.08 1.48 20.06
N LEU A 130 -20.90 0.47 20.36
CA LEU A 130 -22.21 0.31 19.75
C LEU A 130 -23.16 1.44 20.18
N THR A 131 -23.23 1.73 21.48
CA THR A 131 -24.02 2.83 22.03
C THR A 131 -23.60 4.16 21.42
N TRP A 132 -22.29 4.43 21.34
CA TRP A 132 -21.78 5.64 20.68
C TRP A 132 -22.19 5.71 19.20
N ALA A 133 -22.06 4.61 18.46
CA ALA A 133 -22.44 4.57 17.04
C ALA A 133 -23.95 4.79 16.83
N LEU A 134 -24.80 4.19 17.68
CA LEU A 134 -26.25 4.36 17.63
C LEU A 134 -26.66 5.80 17.97
N ALA A 135 -25.96 6.46 18.90
CA ALA A 135 -26.20 7.87 19.22
C ALA A 135 -25.92 8.82 18.04
N GLN A 136 -25.15 8.38 17.03
CA GLN A 136 -24.93 9.13 15.79
C GLN A 136 -25.97 8.82 14.70
N VAL A 137 -26.97 7.99 14.98
CA VAL A 137 -28.03 7.65 14.02
C VAL A 137 -29.33 8.33 14.44
N HIS A 138 -29.79 9.26 13.62
CA HIS A 138 -31.03 10.00 13.85
C HIS A 138 -32.15 9.45 12.98
N ARG A 139 -33.37 9.44 13.52
CA ARG A 139 -34.59 9.22 12.75
C ARG A 139 -35.43 10.51 12.79
N PRO A 140 -35.36 11.36 11.75
CA PRO A 140 -36.14 12.58 11.71
C PRO A 140 -37.64 12.26 11.80
N ILE A 141 -38.38 13.09 12.53
CA ILE A 141 -39.85 12.98 12.64
C ILE A 141 -40.45 13.05 11.23
N GLY A 142 -41.36 12.12 10.91
CA GLY A 142 -42.00 12.03 9.59
C GLY A 142 -41.17 11.33 8.51
N CYS A 143 -39.96 10.84 8.83
CA CYS A 143 -39.16 10.01 7.91
C CYS A 143 -39.16 8.53 8.33
N CYS A 144 -39.34 7.65 7.34
CA CYS A 144 -39.20 6.20 7.51
C CYS A 144 -37.74 5.71 7.47
N LEU A 145 -36.77 6.61 7.23
CA LEU A 145 -35.36 6.27 7.02
C LEU A 145 -34.48 6.83 8.14
N TYR A 146 -33.59 5.98 8.66
CA TYR A 146 -32.50 6.38 9.54
C TYR A 146 -31.40 7.11 8.76
N ARG A 147 -30.83 8.14 9.36
CA ARG A 147 -29.72 8.91 8.78
C ARG A 147 -28.61 9.08 9.81
N PHE A 148 -27.37 8.96 9.38
CA PHE A 148 -26.23 9.32 10.22
C PHE A 148 -26.15 10.83 10.43
N ASP A 149 -25.70 11.24 11.61
CA ASP A 149 -25.34 12.61 11.92
C ASP A 149 -24.33 13.11 10.89
N ALA A 150 -24.59 14.31 10.35
CA ALA A 150 -23.72 14.89 9.35
C ALA A 150 -22.39 15.38 9.95
N MET A 151 -22.27 15.53 11.27
CA MET A 151 -21.09 15.98 12.00
C MET A 151 -20.56 17.33 11.48
N TYR A 152 -21.43 18.16 10.93
CA TYR A 152 -21.04 19.49 10.45
C TYR A 152 -20.62 20.41 11.59
N ASN A 153 -21.04 20.15 12.82
CA ASN A 153 -20.61 20.90 13.99
C ASN A 153 -19.49 20.21 14.78
N VAL A 154 -18.79 19.22 14.20
CA VAL A 154 -17.73 18.47 14.88
C VAL A 154 -16.36 18.78 14.28
N VAL A 155 -15.39 19.00 15.16
CA VAL A 155 -13.96 19.07 14.86
C VAL A 155 -13.28 17.87 15.50
N HIS A 156 -12.57 17.07 14.72
CA HIS A 156 -11.76 15.97 15.21
C HIS A 156 -10.32 16.43 15.43
N ILE A 157 -9.77 16.09 16.58
CA ILE A 157 -8.39 16.36 16.95
C ILE A 157 -7.68 15.04 17.22
N ASP A 158 -6.44 14.93 16.75
CA ASP A 158 -5.59 13.75 16.98
C ASP A 158 -4.11 14.14 16.96
N GLU A 159 -3.30 13.43 17.74
CA GLU A 159 -1.84 13.48 17.71
C GLU A 159 -1.25 12.43 16.78
N LYS A 160 -0.21 12.82 16.05
CA LYS A 160 0.50 11.89 15.20
C LYS A 160 1.99 12.13 15.18
N TRP A 161 2.74 11.04 15.35
CA TRP A 161 4.18 11.02 15.10
C TRP A 161 4.48 10.90 13.60
N PHE A 162 5.22 11.87 13.06
CA PHE A 162 5.75 11.86 11.71
C PHE A 162 7.25 11.58 11.75
N ASN A 163 7.70 10.60 10.97
CA ASN A 163 9.14 10.35 10.80
C ASN A 163 9.72 11.39 9.84
N MET A 164 10.91 11.91 10.13
CA MET A 164 11.63 12.85 9.26
C MET A 164 11.95 12.25 7.88
N TYR A 165 12.15 10.93 7.81
CA TYR A 165 12.30 10.21 6.55
C TYR A 165 11.66 8.82 6.63
N LYS A 166 11.27 8.28 5.47
CA LYS A 166 10.64 6.96 5.36
C LYS A 166 11.68 5.86 5.54
N ALA A 167 11.45 4.93 6.46
CA ALA A 167 12.32 3.77 6.65
C ALA A 167 12.44 2.91 5.37
N SER A 168 11.36 2.81 4.60
CA SER A 168 11.33 2.21 3.25
C SER A 168 10.79 3.22 2.24
N SER A 169 11.58 3.51 1.22
CA SER A 169 11.16 4.27 0.04
C SER A 169 11.18 3.34 -1.17
N ARG A 170 10.24 3.56 -2.10
CA ARG A 170 10.25 2.90 -3.41
C ARG A 170 10.83 3.89 -4.40
N TYR A 171 11.78 3.44 -5.21
CA TYR A 171 12.41 4.20 -6.27
C TYR A 171 12.15 3.47 -7.59
N TYR A 172 11.85 4.21 -8.64
CA TYR A 172 11.97 3.73 -10.01
C TYR A 172 13.31 4.26 -10.50
N LEU A 173 14.23 3.35 -10.81
CA LEU A 173 15.59 3.67 -11.26
C LEU A 173 15.75 3.16 -12.68
N THR A 174 16.56 3.84 -13.49
CA THR A 174 16.98 3.32 -14.79
C THR A 174 17.91 2.10 -14.59
N ALA A 175 18.15 1.32 -15.64
CA ALA A 175 18.95 0.09 -15.53
C ALA A 175 20.40 0.36 -15.08
N ASP A 176 20.91 1.55 -15.38
CA ASP A 176 22.29 1.97 -15.12
C ASP A 176 22.41 2.85 -13.85
N GLU A 177 21.30 3.17 -13.19
CA GLU A 177 21.29 3.97 -11.96
C GLU A 177 21.59 3.13 -10.73
N GLU A 178 22.54 3.59 -9.93
CA GLU A 178 22.82 2.98 -8.63
C GLU A 178 21.73 3.28 -7.60
N MET A 179 21.43 2.28 -6.77
CA MET A 179 20.46 2.44 -5.70
C MET A 179 21.01 3.38 -4.61
N PRO A 180 20.25 4.41 -4.18
CA PRO A 180 20.72 5.32 -3.14
C PRO A 180 20.94 4.56 -1.83
N TYR A 181 22.19 4.57 -1.34
CA TYR A 181 22.55 3.95 -0.08
C TYR A 181 22.07 4.81 1.10
N ARG A 182 21.29 4.20 2.00
CA ARG A 182 20.78 4.87 3.20
C ARG A 182 20.97 3.98 4.41
N THR A 183 21.69 4.47 5.42
CA THR A 183 21.90 3.74 6.67
C THR A 183 21.48 4.54 7.88
N CYS A 184 20.97 3.80 8.88
CA CYS A 184 20.80 4.28 10.23
C CYS A 184 21.16 3.12 11.17
N PRO A 185 21.86 3.34 12.29
CA PRO A 185 22.23 2.26 13.21
C PRO A 185 21.00 1.49 13.73
N ASN A 186 19.88 2.19 13.97
CA ASN A 186 18.61 1.59 14.35
C ASN A 186 17.44 2.44 13.82
N LYS A 187 16.36 1.80 13.34
CA LYS A 187 15.13 2.48 12.91
C LYS A 187 14.48 3.32 14.02
N ARG A 188 14.75 3.02 15.29
CA ARG A 188 14.31 3.82 16.44
C ARG A 188 14.99 5.19 16.51
N TYR A 189 16.16 5.35 15.89
CA TYR A 189 16.90 6.62 15.85
C TYR A 189 16.52 7.52 14.68
N VAL A 190 15.58 7.09 13.82
CA VAL A 190 14.97 7.97 12.83
C VAL A 190 14.26 9.10 13.60
N GLY A 191 14.69 10.34 13.39
CA GLY A 191 14.07 11.51 14.00
C GLY A 191 12.57 11.52 13.70
N LYS A 192 11.76 11.84 14.71
CA LYS A 192 10.31 11.96 14.59
C LYS A 192 9.88 13.30 15.16
N VAL A 193 8.72 13.79 14.78
CA VAL A 193 8.09 14.97 15.38
C VAL A 193 6.62 14.63 15.59
N MET A 194 6.09 14.91 16.79
CA MET A 194 4.68 14.77 17.07
C MET A 194 3.96 16.04 16.61
N PHE A 195 2.81 15.88 15.95
CA PHE A 195 1.95 16.99 15.56
C PHE A 195 0.55 16.78 16.11
N LEU A 196 -0.05 17.86 16.58
CA LEU A 196 -1.49 17.94 16.86
C LEU A 196 -2.18 18.44 15.59
N ALA A 197 -3.17 17.70 15.10
CA ALA A 197 -3.94 18.10 13.92
C ALA A 197 -5.42 18.27 14.27
N ALA A 198 -6.04 19.32 13.73
CA ALA A 198 -7.47 19.56 13.84
C ALA A 198 -8.11 19.58 12.45
N VAL A 199 -9.15 18.76 12.27
CA VAL A 199 -9.88 18.63 11.01
C VAL A 199 -11.38 18.58 11.25
N ALA A 200 -12.14 19.10 10.30
CA ALA A 200 -13.59 19.04 10.30
C ALA A 200 -14.08 18.52 8.95
N ARG A 201 -15.37 18.23 8.85
CA ARG A 201 -15.97 17.77 7.60
C ARG A 201 -15.87 18.86 6.51
N PRO A 202 -15.32 18.54 5.32
CA PRO A 202 -15.32 19.47 4.19
C PRO A 202 -16.77 19.86 3.81
N ARG A 203 -17.01 21.14 3.56
CA ARG A 203 -18.32 21.66 3.16
C ARG A 203 -18.21 22.96 2.37
N TYR A 204 -19.27 23.33 1.67
CA TYR A 204 -19.33 24.65 1.06
C TYR A 204 -19.55 25.74 2.11
N ASP A 205 -18.73 26.79 2.08
CA ASP A 205 -18.88 27.98 2.90
C ASP A 205 -19.63 29.04 2.11
N PHE A 206 -20.91 29.23 2.43
CA PHE A 206 -21.76 30.23 1.77
C PHE A 206 -21.31 31.67 2.04
N SER A 207 -20.70 31.95 3.20
CA SER A 207 -20.22 33.29 3.55
C SER A 207 -19.00 33.67 2.73
N ARG A 208 -18.07 32.73 2.53
CA ARG A 208 -16.85 32.94 1.74
C ARG A 208 -17.01 32.60 0.26
N LYS A 209 -18.12 31.98 -0.13
CA LYS A 209 -18.40 31.45 -1.48
C LYS A 209 -17.28 30.52 -1.99
N THR A 210 -16.76 29.69 -1.08
CA THR A 210 -15.63 28.78 -1.36
C THR A 210 -15.83 27.43 -0.69
N LEU A 211 -15.21 26.38 -1.23
CA LEU A 211 -15.20 25.08 -0.59
C LEU A 211 -14.23 25.09 0.61
N PHE A 212 -14.74 24.82 1.80
CA PHE A 212 -13.92 24.53 2.97
C PHE A 212 -13.42 23.09 2.90
N ASP A 213 -12.10 22.93 2.91
CA ASP A 213 -11.42 21.65 2.71
C ASP A 213 -11.35 20.77 3.97
N GLY A 214 -11.93 21.23 5.09
CA GLY A 214 -11.91 20.53 6.36
C GLY A 214 -10.63 20.72 7.18
N LYS A 215 -9.60 21.38 6.64
CA LYS A 215 -8.30 21.50 7.33
C LYS A 215 -8.27 22.75 8.19
N ILE A 216 -8.21 22.56 9.51
CA ILE A 216 -8.14 23.69 10.46
C ILE A 216 -6.69 24.02 10.75
N GLY A 217 -5.90 23.04 11.15
CA GLY A 217 -4.48 23.27 11.38
C GLY A 217 -3.72 22.01 11.76
N ILE A 218 -2.40 22.15 11.72
CA ILE A 218 -1.45 21.16 12.19
C ILE A 218 -0.32 21.90 12.91
N TRP A 219 -0.02 21.50 14.13
CA TRP A 219 0.95 22.19 14.98
C TRP A 219 1.99 21.22 15.52
N PRO A 220 3.29 21.49 15.33
CA PRO A 220 4.34 20.65 15.90
C PRO A 220 4.38 20.81 17.42
N ILE A 221 4.51 19.69 18.12
CA ILE A 221 4.64 19.66 19.58
C ILE A 221 6.13 19.65 19.89
N VAL A 222 6.69 20.87 19.89
CA VAL A 222 8.13 21.10 20.01
C VAL A 222 8.42 22.33 20.87
N GLU A 223 9.60 22.34 21.48
CA GLU A 223 10.17 23.51 22.17
C GLU A 223 11.43 23.99 21.44
N ARG A 224 11.67 25.31 21.46
CA ARG A 224 12.97 25.87 21.09
C ARG A 224 13.85 25.91 22.33
N ALA A 225 14.92 25.14 22.33
CA ALA A 225 15.92 25.08 23.40
C ALA A 225 17.30 25.47 22.85
N ARG A 226 18.24 25.82 23.72
CA ARG A 226 19.65 25.96 23.33
C ARG A 226 20.39 24.62 23.46
N ALA A 227 21.34 24.37 22.56
CA ALA A 227 22.21 23.21 22.64
C ALA A 227 23.04 23.25 23.92
N LYS A 228 22.85 22.26 24.81
CA LYS A 228 23.58 22.20 26.10
C LYS A 228 25.05 21.78 25.93
N ARG A 229 25.37 21.04 24.87
CA ARG A 229 26.72 20.51 24.60
C ARG A 229 27.09 20.77 23.15
N THR A 230 28.37 20.99 22.92
CA THR A 230 28.96 20.97 21.57
C THR A 230 28.95 19.54 21.05
N SER A 231 28.66 19.40 19.77
CA SER A 231 28.72 18.13 19.04
C SER A 231 29.34 18.38 17.66
N LYS A 232 29.73 17.31 16.96
CA LYS A 232 30.26 17.40 15.59
C LYS A 232 29.40 18.24 14.64
N ASN A 233 28.08 18.25 14.83
CA ASN A 233 27.13 18.89 13.93
C ASN A 233 26.65 20.28 14.41
N ARG A 234 27.00 20.72 15.62
CA ARG A 234 26.59 22.03 16.17
C ARG A 234 27.33 22.40 17.45
N ALA A 235 27.67 23.68 17.60
CA ALA A 235 28.24 24.25 18.83
C ALA A 235 27.21 24.35 19.97
N ALA A 236 27.68 24.36 21.22
CA ALA A 236 26.85 24.71 22.36
C ALA A 236 26.22 26.11 22.19
N GLY A 237 25.01 26.30 22.71
CA GLY A 237 24.26 27.56 22.58
C GLY A 237 23.40 27.68 21.32
N THR A 238 23.66 26.90 20.27
CA THR A 238 22.87 26.91 19.01
C THR A 238 21.38 26.65 19.30
N PRO A 239 20.43 27.45 18.75
CA PRO A 239 19.01 27.20 18.89
C PRO A 239 18.64 25.89 18.20
N ILE A 240 17.98 25.00 18.94
CA ILE A 240 17.54 23.69 18.49
C ILE A 240 16.08 23.49 18.83
N THR A 241 15.34 22.91 17.89
CA THR A 241 13.98 22.46 18.11
C THR A 241 14.01 21.04 18.67
N LYS A 242 13.39 20.84 19.82
CA LYS A 242 13.29 19.52 20.48
C LYS A 242 11.83 19.12 20.57
N ASN A 243 11.57 17.82 20.46
CA ASN A 243 10.24 17.31 20.78
C ASN A 243 10.03 17.36 22.28
N ILE A 244 8.82 17.73 22.66
CA ILE A 244 8.34 17.61 24.03
C ILE A 244 7.35 16.44 24.10
N ASN A 245 7.28 15.80 25.27
CA ASN A 245 6.23 14.82 25.53
C ASN A 245 4.90 15.57 25.70
N MET A 246 3.81 14.94 25.25
CA MET A 246 2.47 15.48 25.45
C MET A 246 2.03 15.26 26.89
N SER A 247 2.17 16.30 27.72
CA SER A 247 1.53 16.37 29.04
C SER A 247 0.18 17.06 28.94
N ARG A 248 -0.64 16.96 30.00
CA ARG A 248 -1.95 17.62 30.04
C ARG A 248 -1.83 19.14 29.90
N GLU A 249 -0.84 19.74 30.54
CA GLU A 249 -0.59 21.19 30.49
C GLU A 249 -0.20 21.64 29.08
N VAL A 250 0.65 20.86 28.40
CA VAL A 250 1.02 21.12 27.01
C VAL A 250 -0.21 20.99 26.10
N TYR A 251 -1.04 19.98 26.33
CA TYR A 251 -2.26 19.74 25.55
C TYR A 251 -3.25 20.91 25.69
N VAL A 252 -3.59 21.29 26.92
CA VAL A 252 -4.48 22.43 27.23
C VAL A 252 -3.96 23.72 26.61
N ARG A 253 -2.66 23.99 26.75
CA ARG A 253 -2.02 25.17 26.13
C ARG A 253 -2.18 25.15 24.61
N MET A 254 -1.96 24.00 23.96
CA MET A 254 -2.12 23.85 22.51
C MET A 254 -3.57 24.07 22.07
N LEU A 255 -4.55 23.54 22.82
CA LEU A 255 -5.96 23.78 22.53
C LEU A 255 -6.30 25.27 22.60
N ARG A 256 -5.93 25.93 23.70
CA ARG A 256 -6.24 27.34 23.99
C ARG A 256 -5.53 28.31 23.04
N GLU A 257 -4.23 28.12 22.81
CA GLU A 257 -3.42 29.08 22.07
C GLU A 257 -3.42 28.83 20.56
N LYS A 258 -3.69 27.60 20.12
CA LYS A 258 -3.56 27.20 18.70
C LYS A 258 -4.88 26.71 18.13
N VAL A 259 -5.47 25.68 18.72
CA VAL A 259 -6.60 24.98 18.10
C VAL A 259 -7.86 25.83 18.09
N PHE A 260 -8.36 26.28 19.23
CA PHE A 260 -9.61 27.04 19.30
C PHE A 260 -9.55 28.39 18.55
N PRO A 261 -8.44 29.17 18.63
CA PRO A 261 -8.29 30.35 17.79
C PRO A 261 -8.37 30.03 16.29
N ALA A 262 -7.71 28.94 15.85
CA ALA A 262 -7.76 28.53 14.45
C ALA A 262 -9.13 28.02 14.02
N ILE A 263 -9.86 27.31 14.89
CA ILE A 263 -11.26 26.95 14.66
C ILE A 263 -12.06 28.24 14.44
N ARG A 264 -12.04 29.19 15.38
CA ARG A 264 -12.79 30.47 15.27
C ARG A 264 -12.46 31.24 13.99
N GLN A 265 -11.20 31.24 13.59
CA GLN A 265 -10.76 31.94 12.38
C GLN A 265 -11.23 31.25 11.10
N LYS A 266 -11.15 29.91 11.02
CA LYS A 266 -11.36 29.17 9.78
C LYS A 266 -12.77 28.59 9.64
N TRP A 267 -13.52 28.45 10.73
CA TRP A 267 -14.80 27.76 10.75
C TRP A 267 -15.81 28.32 9.73
N PRO A 268 -16.31 27.48 8.81
CA PRO A 268 -17.31 27.91 7.84
C PRO A 268 -18.71 27.84 8.46
N GLY A 269 -19.26 28.95 8.95
CA GLY A 269 -20.63 28.97 9.47
C GLY A 269 -20.89 30.07 10.49
N SER A 270 -22.05 30.01 11.12
CA SER A 270 -22.42 30.97 12.16
C SER A 270 -21.49 30.87 13.37
N ARG A 271 -21.02 32.01 13.86
CA ARG A 271 -20.25 32.11 15.12
C ARG A 271 -21.06 31.72 16.36
N LYS A 272 -22.40 31.66 16.24
CA LYS A 272 -23.31 31.23 17.32
C LYS A 272 -23.50 29.70 17.37
N ALA A 273 -23.00 28.97 16.38
CA ALA A 273 -23.15 27.52 16.36
C ALA A 273 -22.25 26.87 17.42
N ILE A 274 -22.82 25.93 18.18
CA ILE A 274 -22.05 25.11 19.12
C ILE A 274 -21.17 24.16 18.33
N ILE A 275 -19.85 24.31 18.45
CA ILE A 275 -18.85 23.43 17.83
C ILE A 275 -18.42 22.42 18.87
N ARG A 276 -18.57 21.13 18.56
CA ARG A 276 -18.10 20.03 19.38
C ARG A 276 -16.69 19.63 18.94
N VAL A 277 -15.82 19.41 19.90
CA VAL A 277 -14.46 18.92 19.65
C VAL A 277 -14.40 17.46 20.10
N GLN A 278 -14.01 16.59 19.18
CA GLN A 278 -13.82 15.17 19.46
C GLN A 278 -12.33 14.85 19.51
N GLN A 279 -11.93 14.15 20.57
CA GLN A 279 -10.59 13.64 20.82
C GLN A 279 -10.67 12.17 21.29
N ASP A 280 -9.54 11.48 21.38
CA ASP A 280 -9.49 10.15 21.99
C ASP A 280 -9.39 10.20 23.53
N ASN A 281 -9.37 9.04 24.18
CA ASN A 281 -9.31 8.94 25.65
C ASN A 281 -7.87 8.70 26.16
N ALA A 282 -6.87 9.42 25.63
CA ALA A 282 -5.51 9.38 26.17
C ALA A 282 -5.41 10.11 27.51
N GLY A 283 -4.57 9.63 28.43
CA GLY A 283 -4.46 10.18 29.80
C GLY A 283 -4.18 11.70 29.91
N PRO A 284 -3.38 12.31 29.01
CA PRO A 284 -3.18 13.77 28.98
C PRO A 284 -4.39 14.57 28.52
N HIS A 285 -5.40 13.94 27.92
CA HIS A 285 -6.58 14.64 27.46
C HIS A 285 -7.45 15.09 28.63
N VAL A 286 -8.30 16.05 28.33
CA VAL A 286 -9.12 16.76 29.29
C VAL A 286 -10.57 16.31 29.18
N ASP A 287 -11.22 16.22 30.33
CA ASP A 287 -12.66 16.02 30.40
C ASP A 287 -13.41 17.28 29.94
N GLU A 288 -14.70 17.12 29.63
CA GLU A 288 -15.56 18.18 29.09
C GLU A 288 -15.61 19.43 29.99
N ASP A 289 -15.46 19.25 31.31
CA ASP A 289 -15.60 20.30 32.32
C ASP A 289 -14.27 20.96 32.76
N HIS A 290 -13.18 20.77 32.02
CA HIS A 290 -11.89 21.35 32.41
C HIS A 290 -11.92 22.88 32.31
N GLY A 291 -11.90 23.58 33.45
CA GLY A 291 -12.18 25.03 33.55
C GLY A 291 -11.35 25.93 32.62
N GLU A 292 -10.07 25.62 32.39
CA GLU A 292 -9.23 26.40 31.48
C GLU A 292 -9.61 26.26 29.99
N VAL A 293 -10.25 25.16 29.63
CA VAL A 293 -10.69 24.85 28.27
C VAL A 293 -12.06 25.44 27.99
N VAL A 294 -12.95 25.42 28.98
CA VAL A 294 -14.29 26.03 28.90
C VAL A 294 -14.20 27.57 28.80
N ALA A 295 -13.20 28.18 29.45
CA ALA A 295 -12.98 29.63 29.40
C ALA A 295 -12.29 30.15 28.12
N ALA A 296 -11.75 29.25 27.28
CA ALA A 296 -10.90 29.59 26.13
C ALA A 296 -11.70 29.86 24.86
#